data_AF-A0AAD6WAD6-F1
#
_entry.id   AF-A0AAD6WAD6-F1
#
_cell.length_a   1.000
_cell.length_b   1.000
_cell.length_c   1.000
_cell.angle_alpha   90.00
_cell.angle_beta   90.00
_cell.angle_gamma   90.00
#
_symmetry.space_group_name_H-M   'P 1'
#
loop_
_entity.id
_entity.type
_entity.pdbx_description
1 polymer ?
#
loop_
_entity_poly.entity_id
_entity_poly.type
_entity_poly.pdbx_seq_one_letter_code
_entity_poly.pdbx_strand_id
1 'polypeptide(L)'
;MKSLVCQTNGCTVFDSNGDIVYRIDNYDRKCSSKVYLMDLRGRVLVTIRRKRLLQIVGCWYGYRWNPDAGEEKPWFQVKTYGRLICTGSSACQVTVGF
;
A
#
# COMPACT_ATOMS: atom_id res chain seq x y z
N MET A 1 -31.00 -7.01 -11.54
CA MET A 1 -29.63 -6.73 -12.01
C MET A 1 -28.84 -6.12 -10.85
N LYS A 2 -27.78 -6.78 -10.37
CA LYS A 2 -26.91 -6.19 -9.35
C LYS A 2 -25.97 -5.21 -10.06
N SER A 3 -26.21 -3.93 -9.87
CA SER A 3 -25.30 -2.85 -10.27
C SER A 3 -23.90 -3.15 -9.74
N LEU A 4 -22.91 -3.22 -10.64
CA LEU A 4 -21.50 -3.23 -10.27
C LEU A 4 -21.16 -1.80 -9.80
N VAL A 5 -21.60 -1.45 -8.59
CA VAL A 5 -21.26 -0.16 -8.00
C VAL A 5 -19.77 -0.21 -7.71
N CYS A 6 -18.97 0.41 -8.59
CA CYS A 6 -17.53 0.64 -8.40
C CYS A 6 -17.30 1.66 -7.27
N GLN A 7 -17.70 1.30 -6.05
CA GLN A 7 -17.38 2.03 -4.81
C GLN A 7 -16.13 1.45 -4.15
N THR A 8 -15.16 0.99 -4.93
CA THR A 8 -13.87 0.58 -4.38
C THR A 8 -12.93 1.79 -4.33
N ASN A 9 -12.13 1.89 -3.27
CA ASN A 9 -11.12 2.93 -3.13
C ASN A 9 -9.78 2.39 -3.64
N GLY A 10 -9.80 1.88 -4.86
CA GLY A 10 -8.70 1.15 -5.48
C GLY A 10 -8.36 1.65 -6.87
N CYS A 11 -7.26 1.14 -7.41
CA CYS A 11 -6.85 1.33 -8.79
C CYS A 11 -6.36 0.02 -9.40
N THR A 12 -6.34 -0.03 -10.73
CA THR A 12 -5.81 -1.16 -11.48
C THR A 12 -4.55 -0.69 -12.19
N VAL A 13 -3.48 -1.46 -12.05
CA VAL A 13 -2.18 -1.18 -12.68
C VAL A 13 -2.12 -1.95 -13.99
N PHE A 14 -1.82 -1.23 -15.07
CA PHE A 14 -1.64 -1.76 -16.41
C PHE A 14 -0.17 -1.66 -16.80
N ASP A 15 0.32 -2.62 -17.58
CA ASP A 15 1.63 -2.53 -18.21
C ASP A 15 1.59 -1.65 -19.48
N SER A 16 2.71 -1.54 -20.19
CA SER A 16 2.81 -0.76 -21.43
C SER A 16 1.97 -1.32 -22.59
N ASN A 17 1.56 -2.58 -22.53
CA ASN A 17 0.73 -3.23 -23.55
C ASN A 17 -0.76 -3.04 -23.26
N GLY A 18 -1.12 -2.56 -22.06
CA GLY A 18 -2.50 -2.43 -21.61
C GLY A 18 -3.02 -3.67 -20.88
N ASP A 19 -2.14 -4.61 -20.53
CA ASP A 19 -2.51 -5.78 -19.74
C ASP A 19 -2.56 -5.43 -18.26
N ILE A 20 -3.57 -5.97 -17.55
CA ILE A 20 -3.66 -5.79 -16.10
C ILE A 20 -2.55 -6.61 -15.45
N VAL A 21 -1.73 -5.96 -14.63
CA VAL A 21 -0.67 -6.62 -13.86
C VAL A 21 -1.02 -6.74 -12.39
N TYR A 22 -1.64 -5.71 -11.82
CA TYR A 22 -2.01 -5.70 -10.40
C TYR A 22 -3.32 -4.98 -10.14
N ARG A 23 -3.99 -5.41 -9.08
CA ARG A 23 -5.10 -4.68 -8.48
C ARG A 23 -4.66 -4.13 -7.14
N ILE A 24 -4.90 -2.85 -6.92
CA ILE A 24 -4.64 -2.16 -5.66
C ILE A 24 -5.99 -1.78 -5.10
N ASP A 25 -6.33 -2.27 -3.92
CA ASP A 25 -7.62 -1.94 -3.30
C ASP A 25 -7.51 -1.74 -1.80
N ASN A 26 -8.51 -1.05 -1.26
CA ASN A 26 -8.71 -0.86 0.16
C ASN A 26 -10.12 -1.35 0.52
N TYR A 27 -10.19 -2.59 1.01
CA TYR A 27 -11.43 -3.25 1.41
C TYR A 27 -12.14 -2.59 2.61
N ASP A 28 -11.45 -1.70 3.35
CA ASP A 28 -11.84 -1.30 4.70
C ASP A 28 -12.46 0.11 4.81
N ARG A 29 -12.64 0.85 3.70
CA ARG A 29 -13.23 2.23 3.53
C ARG A 29 -12.22 3.30 3.06
N LYS A 30 -12.73 4.49 2.68
CA LYS A 30 -11.91 5.68 2.39
C LYS A 30 -10.99 5.99 3.56
N CYS A 31 -9.74 6.37 3.25
CA CYS A 31 -8.69 6.72 4.23
C CYS A 31 -8.24 5.57 5.15
N SER A 32 -8.46 4.30 4.79
CA SER A 32 -7.97 3.20 5.63
C SER A 32 -6.43 3.15 5.69
N SER A 33 -5.93 2.59 6.78
CA SER A 33 -4.51 2.38 7.02
C SER A 33 -3.97 1.13 6.33
N LYS A 34 -4.79 0.38 5.59
CA LYS A 34 -4.38 -0.84 4.88
C LYS A 34 -4.70 -0.75 3.40
N VAL A 35 -3.75 -1.18 2.58
CA VAL A 35 -3.89 -1.29 1.13
C VAL A 35 -3.37 -2.65 0.70
N TYR A 36 -4.08 -3.29 -0.22
CA TYR A 36 -3.76 -4.62 -0.69
C TYR A 36 -3.34 -4.56 -2.16
N LEU A 37 -2.13 -5.03 -2.44
CA LEU A 37 -1.67 -5.31 -3.79
C LEU A 37 -1.99 -6.77 -4.09
N MET A 38 -2.71 -7.02 -5.17
CA MET A 38 -3.24 -8.33 -5.53
C MET A 38 -2.92 -8.69 -6.96
N ASP A 39 -2.86 -10.00 -7.21
CA ASP A 39 -2.88 -10.53 -8.57
C ASP A 39 -4.29 -10.45 -9.20
N LEU A 40 -4.39 -10.86 -10.47
CA LEU A 40 -5.63 -10.89 -11.24
C LEU A 40 -6.71 -11.79 -10.64
N ARG A 41 -6.31 -12.82 -9.89
CA ARG A 41 -7.19 -13.78 -9.25
C ARG A 41 -7.70 -13.28 -7.89
N GLY A 42 -7.25 -12.10 -7.46
CA GLY A 42 -7.59 -11.51 -6.16
C GLY A 42 -6.76 -12.07 -5.00
N ARG A 43 -5.65 -12.75 -5.25
CA ARG A 43 -4.74 -13.19 -4.20
C ARG A 43 -3.87 -12.01 -3.77
N VAL A 44 -3.81 -11.77 -2.46
CA VAL A 44 -2.95 -10.72 -1.88
C VAL A 44 -1.49 -11.12 -2.06
N LEU A 45 -0.72 -10.26 -2.71
CA LEU A 45 0.72 -10.39 -2.87
C LEU A 45 1.47 -9.57 -1.82
N VAL A 46 0.96 -8.38 -1.51
CA VAL A 46 1.55 -7.48 -0.51
C VAL A 46 0.45 -6.76 0.24
N THR A 47 0.56 -6.72 1.57
CA THR A 47 -0.25 -5.85 2.42
C THR A 47 0.57 -4.64 2.83
N ILE A 48 0.10 -3.44 2.49
CA ILE A 48 0.74 -2.17 2.83
C ILE A 48 -0.03 -1.56 4.01
N ARG A 49 0.67 -1.26 5.11
CA ARG A 49 0.08 -0.74 6.35
C ARG A 49 0.66 0.62 6.70
N ARG A 50 -0.22 1.61 6.91
CA ARG A 50 0.12 2.92 7.44
C ARG A 50 0.18 2.85 8.96
N LYS A 51 1.30 3.28 9.53
CA LYS A 51 1.43 3.59 10.95
C LYS A 51 1.70 5.08 11.09
N ARG A 52 0.82 5.79 11.80
CA ARG A 52 1.07 7.18 12.17
C ARG A 52 1.86 7.16 13.48
N LEU A 53 3.15 7.48 13.41
CA LEU A 53 4.00 7.53 14.62
C LEU A 53 3.84 8.87 15.33
N LEU A 54 3.73 9.97 14.58
CA LEU A 54 3.50 11.33 15.07
C LEU A 54 2.62 12.11 14.08
N GLN A 55 2.12 13.28 14.47
CA GLN A 55 1.33 14.13 13.56
C GLN A 55 2.11 14.54 12.29
N ILE A 56 3.44 14.56 12.38
CA ILE A 56 4.38 15.09 11.39
C ILE A 56 5.12 13.98 10.61
N VAL A 57 5.04 12.72 11.05
CA VAL A 57 5.75 11.59 10.41
C VAL A 57 4.76 10.49 10.04
N GLY A 58 4.59 10.30 8.73
CA GLY A 58 3.88 9.16 8.17
C GLY A 58 4.83 7.99 7.97
N CYS A 59 4.43 6.79 8.38
CA CYS A 59 5.18 5.57 8.10
C CYS A 59 4.29 4.56 7.39
N TRP A 60 4.84 3.88 6.40
CA TRP A 60 4.21 2.78 5.69
C TRP A 60 5.11 1.55 5.74
N TYR A 61 4.49 0.37 5.85
CA TYR A 61 5.18 -0.91 5.92
C TYR A 61 4.54 -1.86 4.91
N GLY A 62 5.35 -2.46 4.04
CA GLY A 62 4.89 -3.50 3.12
C GLY A 62 5.21 -4.87 3.68
N TYR A 63 4.23 -5.76 3.72
CA TYR A 63 4.37 -7.15 4.14
C TYR A 63 4.08 -8.04 2.95
N ARG A 64 5.09 -8.78 2.49
CA ARG A 64 4.92 -9.75 1.42
C ARG A 64 4.08 -10.91 1.94
N TRP A 65 3.11 -11.35 1.16
CA TRP A 65 2.37 -12.56 1.46
C TRP A 65 3.34 -13.76 1.49
N ASN A 66 3.36 -14.48 2.60
CA ASN A 66 4.13 -15.71 2.76
C ASN A 66 3.24 -16.73 3.49
N PRO A 67 3.00 -17.92 2.91
CA PRO A 67 2.23 -18.97 3.58
C PRO A 67 2.97 -19.59 4.78
N ASP A 68 4.31 -19.60 4.76
CA ASP A 68 5.14 -20.33 5.74
C ASP A 68 5.69 -19.42 6.86
N ALA A 69 5.78 -18.12 6.60
CA ALA A 69 6.18 -17.13 7.59
C ALA A 69 4.99 -16.24 7.93
N GLY A 70 4.59 -16.23 9.19
CA GLY A 70 3.66 -15.23 9.70
C GLY A 70 4.14 -13.79 9.43
N GLU A 71 3.27 -12.80 9.61
CA GLU A 71 3.55 -11.38 9.34
C GLU A 71 4.55 -10.74 10.33
N GLU A 72 5.73 -11.32 10.53
CA GLU A 72 6.65 -10.87 11.57
C GLU A 72 7.55 -9.71 11.13
N LYS A 73 7.99 -9.69 9.87
CA LYS A 73 8.96 -8.69 9.38
C LYS A 73 8.45 -7.95 8.13
N PRO A 74 8.48 -6.61 8.12
CA PRO A 74 8.15 -5.87 6.91
C PRO A 74 9.18 -6.17 5.82
N TRP A 75 8.71 -6.34 4.59
CA TRP A 75 9.56 -6.46 3.40
C TRP A 75 10.20 -5.11 3.04
N PHE A 76 9.46 -4.03 3.24
CA PHE A 76 9.96 -2.67 3.09
C PHE A 76 9.26 -1.70 4.05
N GLN A 77 9.91 -0.56 4.28
CA GLN A 77 9.41 0.56 5.07
C GLN A 77 9.59 1.85 4.29
N VAL A 78 8.57 2.72 4.31
CA VAL A 78 8.62 4.07 3.76
C VAL A 78 8.28 5.06 4.86
N LYS A 79 9.20 5.99 5.13
CA LYS A 79 8.96 7.14 6.03
C LYS A 79 8.79 8.40 5.20
N THR A 80 7.76 9.16 5.52
CA THR A 80 7.48 10.46 4.91
C THR A 80 7.45 11.51 6.00
N TYR A 81 8.23 12.57 5.83
CA TYR A 81 8.31 13.68 6.78
C TYR A 81 7.43 14.84 6.31
N GLY A 82 6.66 15.42 7.22
CA GLY A 82 5.76 16.53 6.94
C GLY A 82 6.50 17.84 6.65
N ARG A 83 5.81 18.76 5.97
CA ARG A 83 6.33 20.08 5.55
C ARG A 83 6.91 20.94 6.68
N LEU A 84 6.52 20.70 7.94
CA LEU A 84 7.08 21.40 9.11
C LEU A 84 8.55 21.04 9.37
N ILE A 85 9.02 19.90 8.87
CA ILE A 85 10.40 19.41 9.04
C ILE A 85 11.20 19.60 7.74
N CYS A 86 10.54 19.53 6.58
CA CYS A 86 11.19 19.66 5.27
C CYS A 86 10.69 20.90 4.54
N THR A 87 11.51 21.95 4.54
CA THR A 87 11.33 23.13 3.69
C THR A 87 11.54 22.74 2.22
N GLY A 88 10.46 22.74 1.44
CA GLY A 88 10.54 22.73 -0.04
C GLY A 88 10.42 21.38 -0.76
N SER A 89 10.73 20.24 -0.13
CA SER A 89 10.55 18.90 -0.73
C SER A 89 10.04 17.90 0.29
N SER A 90 9.05 17.07 -0.06
CA SER A 90 8.69 15.93 0.80
C SER A 90 9.86 14.94 0.84
N ALA A 91 10.65 14.95 1.92
CA ALA A 91 11.68 13.94 2.12
C ALA A 91 10.98 12.59 2.37
N CYS A 92 11.17 11.65 1.45
CA CYS A 92 10.78 10.27 1.63
C CYS A 92 12.05 9.42 1.82
N GLN A 93 12.02 8.53 2.81
CA GLN A 93 13.08 7.55 3.05
C GLN A 93 12.50 6.16 2.84
N VAL A 94 13.14 5.36 2.00
CA VAL A 94 12.73 3.98 1.70
C VAL A 94 13.81 3.03 2.22
N THR A 95 13.39 2.01 2.96
CA THR A 95 14.24 0.92 3.46
C THR A 95 13.67 -0.40 2.97
N VAL A 96 14.51 -1.26 2.38
CA VAL A 96 14.13 -2.56 1.80
C VAL A 96 15.09 -3.63 2.34
N GLY A 97 14.62 -4.88 2.47
CA GLY A 97 15.50 -6.02 2.71
C GLY A 97 15.88 -6.21 4.19
N PHE A 98 14.86 -6.26 5.04
CA PHE A 98 15.04 -6.42 6.48
C PHE A 98 15.62 -7.79 6.85
#